data_AF-A0A352WKT5-F1
#
_entry.id   AF-A0A352WKT5-F1
#
_cell.length_a   1.000
_cell.length_b   1.000
_cell.length_c   1.000
_cell.angle_alpha   90.00
_cell.angle_beta   90.00
_cell.angle_gamma   90.00
#
_symmetry.space_group_name_H-M   'P 1'
#
loop_
_entity.id
_entity.type
_entity.pdbx_description
1 polymer ?
#
loop_
_entity_poly.entity_id
_entity_poly.type
_entity_poly.pdbx_seq_one_letter_code
_entity_poly.pdbx_strand_id
1 'polypeptide(L)'
;MSSRRMTKAQRERIRRKDHIRRVRAEHKEYRDMRRGKKQSGVGILLVICALVLVAVVTTVRAYNLHEKEKELTVTEKQLEIELVNVQQKRESLEQQQSYMKTKKYIEDEAKDKLGLVYPDEIVIKPRGDN
;
A
#
# COMPACT_ATOMS: atom_id res chain seq x y z
N MET A 1 61.92 -36.02 -57.08
CA MET A 1 60.68 -36.04 -56.26
C MET A 1 59.96 -37.38 -56.50
N SER A 2 60.12 -38.35 -55.59
CA SER A 2 59.57 -39.70 -55.77
C SER A 2 58.18 -39.81 -55.15
N SER A 3 57.16 -39.93 -56.00
CA SER A 3 55.77 -40.05 -55.57
C SER A 3 55.52 -41.43 -54.99
N ARG A 4 55.29 -41.51 -53.66
CA ARG A 4 54.96 -42.75 -52.94
C ARG A 4 53.65 -43.32 -53.48
N ARG A 5 53.74 -44.28 -54.40
CA ARG A 5 52.59 -45.06 -54.87
C ARG A 5 52.09 -45.95 -53.74
N MET A 6 50.93 -45.60 -53.20
CA MET A 6 50.23 -46.38 -52.18
C MET A 6 49.89 -47.78 -52.68
N THR A 7 50.25 -48.81 -51.92
CA THR A 7 49.93 -50.22 -52.21
C THR A 7 48.42 -50.48 -52.11
N LYS A 8 47.90 -51.49 -52.83
CA LYS A 8 46.47 -51.83 -52.86
C LYS A 8 45.89 -52.04 -51.44
N ALA A 9 46.62 -52.73 -50.58
CA ALA A 9 46.26 -52.95 -49.18
C ALA A 9 46.16 -51.64 -48.36
N GLN A 10 47.06 -50.67 -48.60
CA GLN A 10 47.00 -49.37 -47.93
C GLN A 10 45.77 -48.56 -48.37
N ARG A 11 45.39 -48.64 -49.66
CA ARG A 11 44.18 -47.97 -50.18
C ARG A 11 42.91 -48.55 -49.58
N GLU A 12 42.83 -49.88 -49.44
CA GLU A 12 41.68 -50.54 -48.82
C GLU A 12 41.53 -50.20 -47.33
N ARG A 13 42.65 -50.12 -46.60
CA ARG A 13 42.64 -49.69 -45.19
C ARG A 13 42.13 -48.25 -45.03
N ILE A 14 42.49 -47.35 -45.95
CA ILE A 14 41.97 -45.98 -45.96
C ILE A 14 40.48 -45.97 -46.25
N ARG A 15 40.03 -46.68 -47.29
CA ARG A 15 38.59 -46.78 -47.60
C ARG A 15 37.76 -47.34 -46.45
N ARG A 16 38.27 -48.38 -45.76
CA ARG A 16 37.59 -48.94 -44.57
C ARG A 16 37.54 -47.93 -43.42
N LYS A 17 38.63 -47.22 -43.15
CA LYS A 17 38.65 -46.17 -42.12
C LYS A 17 37.71 -45.03 -42.46
N ASP A 18 37.64 -44.62 -43.71
CA ASP A 18 36.75 -43.54 -44.16
C ASP A 18 35.29 -43.98 -44.11
N HIS A 19 34.97 -45.24 -44.46
CA HIS A 19 33.62 -45.77 -44.33
C HIS A 19 33.16 -45.81 -42.86
N ILE A 20 34.01 -46.30 -41.95
CA ILE A 20 33.72 -46.33 -40.51
C ILE A 20 33.55 -44.91 -39.95
N ARG A 21 34.36 -43.95 -40.43
CA ARG A 21 34.25 -42.53 -40.06
C ARG A 21 32.93 -41.91 -40.53
N ARG A 22 32.49 -42.21 -41.77
CA ARG A 22 31.21 -41.72 -42.32
C ARG A 22 30.02 -42.28 -41.55
N VAL A 23 29.98 -43.59 -41.31
CA VAL A 23 28.90 -44.24 -40.55
C VAL A 23 28.82 -43.68 -39.12
N ARG A 24 29.98 -43.46 -38.48
CA ARG A 24 30.02 -42.84 -37.14
C ARG A 24 29.59 -41.37 -37.16
N ALA A 25 29.85 -40.63 -38.25
CA ALA A 25 29.41 -39.25 -38.43
C ALA A 25 27.88 -39.16 -38.62
N GLU A 26 27.29 -40.04 -39.44
CA GLU A 26 25.83 -40.12 -39.62
C GLU A 26 25.11 -40.44 -38.31
N HIS A 27 25.59 -41.43 -37.55
CA HIS A 27 25.02 -41.74 -36.23
C HIS A 27 25.20 -40.60 -35.21
N LYS A 28 26.26 -39.79 -35.36
CA LYS A 28 26.48 -38.60 -34.52
C LYS A 28 25.46 -37.52 -34.85
N GLU A 29 25.20 -37.24 -36.13
CA GLU A 29 24.19 -36.25 -36.55
C GLU A 29 22.79 -36.62 -36.06
N TYR A 30 22.36 -37.88 -36.21
CA TYR A 30 21.05 -38.33 -35.70
C TYR A 30 20.91 -38.16 -34.18
N ARG A 31 21.99 -38.35 -33.42
CA ARG A 31 22.01 -38.18 -31.96
C ARG A 31 21.99 -36.71 -31.54
N ASP A 32 22.69 -35.86 -32.28
CA ASP A 32 22.78 -34.43 -32.00
C ASP A 32 21.47 -33.70 -32.42
N MET A 33 20.78 -34.15 -33.48
CA MET A 33 19.44 -33.68 -33.87
C MET A 33 18.38 -33.98 -32.78
N ARG A 34 18.46 -35.13 -32.11
CA ARG A 34 17.57 -35.46 -30.96
C ARG A 34 17.88 -34.68 -29.69
N ARG A 35 19.06 -34.06 -29.58
CA ARG A 35 19.48 -33.27 -28.41
C ARG A 35 19.19 -31.77 -28.55
N GLY A 36 18.80 -31.31 -29.73
CA GLY A 36 18.72 -29.90 -30.08
C GLY A 36 17.34 -29.28 -29.92
N LYS A 37 16.91 -29.05 -28.67
CA LYS A 37 16.12 -27.87 -28.23
C LYS A 37 15.94 -27.92 -26.71
N LYS A 38 17.06 -27.87 -25.98
CA LYS A 38 17.02 -27.43 -24.58
C LYS A 38 16.82 -25.91 -24.57
N GLN A 39 15.65 -25.43 -24.98
CA GLN A 39 15.32 -24.02 -24.89
C GLN A 39 15.22 -23.64 -23.41
N SER A 40 16.24 -22.90 -22.99
CA SER A 40 16.40 -22.03 -21.82
C SER A 40 15.40 -22.22 -20.66
N GLY A 41 15.74 -23.11 -19.73
CA GLY A 41 15.18 -23.04 -18.37
C GLY A 41 15.38 -21.65 -17.72
N VAL A 42 16.36 -20.88 -18.19
CA VAL A 42 16.58 -19.47 -17.84
C VAL A 42 15.37 -18.58 -18.17
N GLY A 43 14.70 -18.79 -19.31
CA GLY A 43 13.53 -17.98 -19.70
C GLY A 43 12.34 -18.24 -18.78
N ILE A 44 12.10 -19.52 -18.46
CA ILE A 44 11.05 -19.93 -17.50
C ILE A 44 11.38 -19.40 -16.10
N LEU A 45 12.64 -19.46 -15.68
CA LEU A 45 13.08 -18.99 -14.36
C LEU A 45 12.94 -17.47 -14.22
N LEU A 46 13.16 -16.70 -15.29
CA LEU A 46 12.90 -15.26 -15.30
C LEU A 46 11.41 -14.94 -15.17
N VAL A 47 10.53 -15.69 -15.85
CA VAL A 47 9.07 -15.51 -15.71
C VAL A 47 8.61 -15.82 -14.29
N ILE A 48 9.12 -16.89 -13.69
CA ILE A 48 8.81 -17.25 -12.28
C ILE A 48 9.31 -16.16 -11.33
N CYS A 49 10.54 -15.66 -11.51
CA CYS A 49 11.06 -14.56 -10.69
C CYS A 49 10.20 -13.29 -10.81
N ALA A 50 9.75 -12.94 -12.03
CA ALA A 50 8.88 -11.79 -12.24
C ALA A 50 7.55 -11.94 -11.49
N LEU A 51 6.94 -13.14 -11.53
CA LEU A 51 5.70 -13.42 -10.78
C LEU A 51 5.90 -13.31 -9.27
N VAL A 52 7.01 -13.84 -8.74
CA VAL A 52 7.34 -13.72 -7.31
C VAL A 52 7.53 -12.26 -6.90
N LEU A 53 8.23 -11.45 -7.70
CA LEU A 53 8.41 -10.03 -7.42
C LEU A 53 7.08 -9.28 -7.39
N VAL A 54 6.19 -9.54 -8.36
CA VAL A 54 4.85 -8.94 -8.40
C VAL A 54 4.04 -9.34 -7.17
N ALA A 55 4.08 -10.60 -6.76
CA ALA A 55 3.40 -11.09 -5.56
C ALA A 55 3.92 -10.36 -4.30
N VAL A 56 5.24 -10.28 -4.12
CA VAL A 56 5.85 -9.59 -2.97
C VAL A 56 5.46 -8.11 -2.92
N VAL A 57 5.58 -7.39 -4.04
CA VAL A 57 5.21 -5.96 -4.12
C VAL A 57 3.73 -5.75 -3.78
N THR A 58 2.85 -6.62 -4.30
CA THR A 58 1.42 -6.54 -4.05
C THR A 58 1.11 -6.83 -2.57
N THR A 59 1.80 -7.78 -1.96
CA THR A 59 1.60 -8.11 -0.54
C THR A 59 2.06 -6.96 0.36
N VAL A 60 3.23 -6.36 0.08
CA VAL A 60 3.70 -5.17 0.80
C VAL A 60 2.71 -4.01 0.66
N ARG A 61 2.16 -3.78 -0.54
CA ARG A 61 1.12 -2.75 -0.74
C ARG A 61 -0.16 -3.07 0.02
N ALA A 62 -0.58 -4.34 0.08
CA ALA A 62 -1.74 -4.76 0.85
C ALA A 62 -1.54 -4.54 2.36
N TYR A 63 -0.36 -4.84 2.90
CA TYR A 63 -0.03 -4.54 4.30
C TYR A 63 -0.04 -3.02 4.59
N ASN A 64 0.58 -2.22 3.73
CA ASN A 64 0.55 -0.75 3.87
C ASN A 64 -0.86 -0.17 3.73
N LEU A 65 -1.70 -0.75 2.87
CA LEU A 65 -3.08 -0.29 2.69
C LEU A 65 -3.90 -0.51 3.97
N HIS A 66 -3.64 -1.60 4.67
CA HIS A 66 -4.34 -1.92 5.91
C HIS A 66 -3.93 -1.01 7.09
N GLU A 67 -2.68 -0.52 7.10
CA GLU A 67 -2.27 0.54 8.03
C GLU A 67 -2.97 1.86 7.71
N LYS A 68 -3.07 2.22 6.42
CA LYS A 68 -3.79 3.43 5.99
C LYS A 68 -5.27 3.38 6.33
N GLU A 69 -5.96 2.25 6.13
CA GLU A 69 -7.37 2.12 6.53
C GLU A 69 -7.60 2.36 8.03
N LYS A 70 -6.68 1.89 8.88
CA LYS A 70 -6.76 2.13 10.32
C LYS A 70 -6.53 3.60 10.67
N GLU A 71 -5.59 4.26 9.99
CA GLU A 71 -5.32 5.69 10.19
C GLU A 71 -6.50 6.56 9.74
N LEU A 72 -7.10 6.25 8.58
CA LEU A 72 -8.28 6.96 8.08
C LEU A 72 -9.47 6.81 9.02
N THR A 73 -9.77 5.61 9.49
CA THR A 73 -10.91 5.38 10.40
C THR A 73 -10.72 6.05 11.77
N VAL A 74 -9.50 6.14 12.28
CA VAL A 74 -9.18 6.89 13.50
C VAL A 74 -9.37 8.40 13.28
N THR A 75 -8.94 8.90 12.13
CA THR A 75 -9.06 10.32 11.78
C THR A 75 -10.52 10.72 11.57
N GLU A 76 -11.32 9.88 10.90
CA GLU A 76 -12.77 10.09 10.73
C GLU A 76 -13.49 10.19 12.07
N LYS A 77 -13.22 9.25 12.99
CA LYS A 77 -13.82 9.29 14.34
C LYS A 77 -13.42 10.55 15.12
N GLN A 78 -12.18 10.99 14.99
CA GLN A 78 -11.72 12.23 15.64
C GLN A 78 -12.42 13.46 15.05
N LEU A 79 -12.54 13.55 13.72
CA LEU A 79 -13.26 14.63 13.06
C LEU A 79 -14.74 14.65 13.47
N GLU A 80 -15.39 13.49 13.58
CA GLU A 80 -16.79 13.40 13.99
C GLU A 80 -17.00 13.88 15.43
N ILE A 81 -16.11 13.49 16.35
CA ILE A 81 -16.13 13.99 17.74
C ILE A 81 -15.93 15.52 17.77
N GLU A 82 -14.98 16.04 16.98
CA GLU A 82 -14.73 17.47 16.90
C GLU A 82 -15.95 18.23 16.35
N LEU A 83 -16.60 17.69 15.32
CA LEU A 83 -17.79 18.28 14.73
C LEU A 83 -18.95 18.34 15.73
N VAL A 84 -19.20 17.28 16.48
CA VAL A 84 -20.23 17.26 17.53
C VAL A 84 -19.93 18.29 18.62
N ASN A 85 -18.67 18.36 19.09
CA ASN A 85 -18.26 19.32 20.10
C ASN A 85 -18.42 20.78 19.63
N VAL A 86 -18.03 21.06 18.39
CA VAL A 86 -18.18 22.40 17.78
C VAL A 86 -19.66 22.76 17.63
N GLN A 87 -20.50 21.81 17.21
CA GLN A 87 -21.93 22.03 17.05
C GLN A 87 -22.60 22.32 18.41
N GLN A 88 -22.28 21.54 19.44
CA GLN A 88 -22.82 21.75 20.79
C GLN A 88 -22.35 23.09 21.37
N LYS A 89 -21.08 23.46 21.14
CA LYS A 89 -20.55 24.77 21.55
C LYS A 89 -21.28 25.91 20.83
N ARG A 90 -21.54 25.77 19.53
CA ARG A 90 -22.33 26.75 18.77
C ARG A 90 -23.72 26.93 19.34
N GLU A 91 -24.43 25.84 19.62
CA GLU A 91 -25.78 25.89 20.18
C GLU A 91 -25.80 26.60 21.55
N SER A 92 -24.82 26.29 22.42
CA SER A 92 -24.69 26.96 23.72
C SER A 92 -24.43 28.47 23.60
N LEU A 93 -23.62 28.88 22.62
CA LEU A 93 -23.34 30.30 22.34
C LEU A 93 -24.58 31.01 21.76
N GLU A 94 -25.35 30.33 20.93
CA GLU A 94 -26.60 30.87 20.37
C GLU A 94 -27.66 31.07 21.45
N GLN A 95 -27.79 30.12 22.38
CA GLN A 95 -28.67 30.25 23.55
C GLN A 95 -28.23 31.40 24.46
N GLN A 96 -26.93 31.53 24.75
CA GLN A 96 -26.40 32.65 25.52
C GLN A 96 -26.64 33.99 24.81
N GLN A 97 -26.41 34.05 23.50
CA GLN A 97 -26.66 35.26 22.71
C GLN A 97 -28.14 35.64 22.74
N SER A 98 -29.05 34.66 22.68
CA SER A 98 -30.49 34.90 22.79
C SER A 98 -30.86 35.43 24.18
N TYR A 99 -30.33 34.82 25.25
CA TYR A 99 -30.56 35.29 26.63
C TYR A 99 -30.08 36.72 26.83
N MET A 100 -28.87 37.07 26.36
CA MET A 100 -28.32 38.42 26.45
C MET A 100 -29.16 39.48 25.72
N LYS A 101 -29.90 39.10 24.67
CA LYS A 101 -30.80 40.01 23.94
C LYS A 101 -32.15 40.21 24.63
N THR A 102 -32.46 39.44 25.66
CA THR A 102 -33.76 39.50 26.32
C THR A 102 -33.80 40.65 27.33
N LYS A 103 -35.01 41.19 27.55
CA LYS A 103 -35.25 42.18 28.63
C LYS A 103 -34.89 41.64 30.01
N LYS A 104 -34.98 40.32 30.21
CA LYS A 104 -34.62 39.64 31.45
C LYS A 104 -33.15 39.80 31.79
N TYR A 105 -32.25 39.66 30.81
CA TYR A 105 -30.83 39.91 31.03
C TYR A 105 -30.54 41.36 31.44
N ILE A 106 -31.22 42.33 30.82
CA ILE A 106 -31.10 43.75 31.17
C ILE A 106 -31.59 43.99 32.60
N GLU A 107 -32.70 43.37 32.99
CA GLU A 107 -33.24 43.45 34.35
C GLU A 107 -32.30 42.81 35.38
N ASP A 108 -31.82 41.60 35.12
CA ASP A 108 -30.89 40.87 35.99
C ASP A 108 -29.59 41.67 36.19
N GLU A 109 -29.00 42.21 35.11
CA GLU A 109 -27.82 43.07 35.16
C GLU A 109 -28.07 44.42 35.86
N ALA A 110 -29.26 45.02 35.68
CA ALA A 110 -29.63 46.25 36.38
C ALA A 110 -29.83 46.02 37.88
N LYS A 111 -30.44 44.89 38.26
CA LYS A 111 -30.58 44.45 39.65
C LYS A 111 -29.21 44.20 40.29
N ASP A 112 -28.30 43.50 39.60
CA ASP A 112 -26.97 43.13 40.12
C ASP A 112 -26.00 44.32 40.16
N LYS A 113 -25.88 45.10 39.07
CA LYS A 113 -24.90 46.20 38.97
C LYS A 113 -25.36 47.51 39.58
N LEU A 114 -26.66 47.82 39.47
CA LEU A 114 -27.21 49.10 39.94
C LEU A 114 -28.00 48.96 41.24
N GLY A 115 -28.22 47.72 41.72
CA GLY A 115 -29.02 47.47 42.92
C GLY A 115 -30.48 47.90 42.78
N LEU A 116 -30.97 47.99 41.54
CA LEU A 116 -32.35 48.39 41.25
C LEU A 116 -33.30 47.27 41.64
N VAL A 117 -34.50 47.60 42.09
CA VAL A 117 -35.51 46.65 42.56
C VAL A 117 -36.88 47.24 42.24
N TYR A 118 -37.88 46.42 41.95
CA TYR A 118 -39.23 46.95 41.77
C TYR A 118 -39.82 47.46 43.11
N PRO A 119 -40.71 48.46 43.08
CA PRO A 119 -41.27 49.06 44.30
C PRO A 119 -41.99 48.07 45.23
N ASP A 120 -42.43 46.94 44.70
CA ASP A 120 -43.15 45.85 45.37
C ASP A 120 -42.25 44.66 45.76
N GLU A 121 -40.95 44.69 45.45
CA GLU A 121 -39.97 43.64 45.79
C GLU A 121 -39.18 43.98 47.07
N ILE A 122 -39.05 43.04 48.02
CA ILE A 122 -38.28 43.20 49.27
C ILE A 122 -36.86 42.63 49.10
N VAL A 123 -35.83 43.47 49.27
CA VAL A 123 -34.41 43.03 49.22
C VAL A 123 -33.97 42.47 50.58
N ILE A 124 -33.61 41.18 50.61
CA ILE A 124 -33.03 40.52 51.79
C ILE A 124 -31.52 40.43 51.58
N LYS A 125 -30.75 41.29 52.25
CA LYS A 125 -29.29 41.17 52.30
C LYS A 125 -28.91 40.13 53.36
N PRO A 126 -28.00 39.18 53.06
CA PRO A 126 -27.48 38.27 54.08
C PRO A 126 -26.78 39.09 55.17
N ARG A 127 -27.06 38.78 56.44
CA ARG A 127 -26.35 39.38 57.58
C ARG A 127 -24.90 38.93 57.46
N GLY A 128 -24.00 39.88 57.19
CA GLY A 128 -22.57 39.59 57.18
C GLY A 128 -22.16 39.15 58.58
N ASP A 129 -21.86 37.87 58.74
CA ASP A 129 -21.08 37.38 59.86
C ASP A 129 -19.64 37.86 59.62
N ASN A 130 -19.22 38.87 60.38
CA ASN A 130 -17.82 39.32 60.45
C ASN A 130 -17.00 38.30 61.25
#